data_AF-A0A2A4U9A4-F1
#
_entry.id   AF-A0A2A4U9A4-F1
#
_cell.length_a   1.000
_cell.length_b   1.000
_cell.length_c   1.000
_cell.angle_alpha   90.00
_cell.angle_beta   90.00
_cell.angle_gamma   90.00
#
_symmetry.space_group_name_H-M   'P 1'
#
loop_
_entity.id
_entity.type
_entity.pdbx_description
1 polymer ?
#
loop_
_entity_poly.entity_id
_entity_poly.type
_entity_poly.pdbx_seq_one_letter_code
_entity_poly.pdbx_strand_id
1 'polypeptide(L)'
;MRLILIMLLLSILTTGCNKAYFQPPPPEYEIWSKSGASELDVKKAMLECGMNNPFGETDPKLYPYNRNRYYLARFCMESEGYIERGMNVREACRLYPETPACQPDAVIPKPSVERRLNSKYCQHAKSMIDPAEFKQCLVEAANPRDSATPEDCVYWFKELRAECRP
;
A
#
# COMPACT_ATOMS: atom_id res chain seq x y z
N MET A 1 6.63 -40.52 -34.34
CA MET A 1 6.07 -39.23 -34.78
C MET A 1 4.80 -38.80 -34.04
N ARG A 2 3.76 -39.65 -33.94
CA ARG A 2 2.49 -39.29 -33.24
C ARG A 2 2.64 -38.95 -31.74
N LEU A 3 3.43 -39.72 -30.99
CA LEU A 3 3.68 -39.46 -29.56
C LEU A 3 4.47 -38.17 -29.29
N ILE A 4 5.41 -37.81 -30.18
CA ILE A 4 6.23 -36.60 -30.05
C ILE A 4 5.35 -35.35 -30.27
N LEU A 5 4.41 -35.42 -31.22
CA LEU A 5 3.47 -34.32 -31.49
C LEU A 5 2.52 -34.09 -30.30
N ILE A 6 2.07 -35.16 -29.64
CA ILE A 6 1.21 -35.09 -28.46
C ILE A 6 1.95 -34.46 -27.27
N MET A 7 3.21 -34.85 -27.03
CA MET A 7 4.04 -34.27 -25.95
C MET A 7 4.34 -32.78 -26.18
N LEU A 8 4.58 -32.37 -27.44
CA LEU A 8 4.73 -30.95 -27.82
C LEU A 8 3.45 -30.14 -27.58
N LEU A 9 2.28 -30.67 -27.96
CA LEU A 9 0.99 -30.02 -27.72
C LEU A 9 0.67 -29.87 -26.22
N LEU A 10 0.98 -30.88 -25.41
CA LEU A 10 0.83 -30.83 -23.95
C LEU A 10 1.75 -29.80 -23.29
N SER A 11 2.98 -29.62 -23.79
CA SER A 11 3.92 -28.63 -23.25
C SER A 11 3.43 -27.19 -23.43
N ILE A 12 2.82 -26.87 -24.58
CA ILE A 12 2.29 -25.52 -24.89
C ILE A 12 1.08 -25.17 -24.01
N LEU A 13 0.28 -26.17 -23.61
CA LEU A 13 -0.88 -25.98 -22.74
C LEU A 13 -0.51 -25.70 -21.28
N THR A 14 0.71 -26.04 -20.84
CA THR A 14 1.18 -25.81 -19.45
C THR A 14 1.88 -24.47 -19.26
N THR A 15 2.31 -23.79 -20.34
CA THR A 15 2.95 -22.46 -20.26
C THR A 15 1.97 -21.30 -20.06
N GLY A 16 0.66 -21.56 -20.04
CA GLY A 16 -0.39 -20.55 -19.91
C GLY A 16 -0.69 -20.03 -18.50
N CYS A 17 -0.03 -20.55 -17.46
CA CYS A 17 -0.28 -20.13 -16.07
C CYS A 17 0.81 -19.23 -15.49
N ASN A 18 1.43 -18.37 -16.31
CA ASN A 18 2.30 -17.30 -15.80
C ASN A 18 1.44 -16.10 -15.38
N LYS A 19 0.83 -16.19 -14.20
CA LYS A 19 -0.03 -15.13 -13.60
C LYS A 19 0.69 -13.80 -13.38
N ALA A 20 2.03 -13.77 -13.42
CA ALA A 20 2.83 -12.63 -12.98
C ALA A 20 2.78 -11.38 -13.89
N TYR A 21 2.49 -11.51 -15.18
CA TYR A 21 2.67 -10.40 -16.14
C TYR A 21 1.46 -9.45 -16.26
N PHE A 22 0.29 -9.83 -15.76
CA PHE A 22 -0.96 -9.06 -15.89
C PHE A 22 -1.61 -8.71 -14.54
N GLN A 23 -0.91 -8.92 -13.41
CA GLN A 23 -1.44 -8.47 -12.13
C GLN A 23 -1.18 -6.96 -11.96
N PRO A 24 -2.11 -6.21 -11.35
CA PRO A 24 -1.81 -4.86 -10.91
C PRO A 24 -0.61 -4.87 -9.96
N PRO A 25 0.13 -3.76 -9.86
CA PRO A 25 1.19 -3.65 -8.85
C PRO A 25 0.59 -3.96 -7.46
N PRO A 26 1.34 -4.67 -6.60
CA PRO A 26 0.88 -4.94 -5.26
C PRO A 26 0.65 -3.61 -4.52
N PRO A 27 -0.25 -3.58 -3.53
CA PRO A 27 -0.37 -2.44 -2.63
C PRO A 27 0.98 -2.04 -2.03
N GLU A 28 1.18 -0.74 -1.82
CA GLU A 28 2.46 -0.20 -1.34
C GLU A 28 2.94 -0.82 -0.02
N TYR A 29 2.04 -1.21 0.90
CA TYR A 29 2.47 -1.85 2.16
C TYR A 29 3.11 -3.23 1.94
N GLU A 30 2.75 -3.95 0.88
CA GLU A 30 3.27 -5.31 0.62
C GLU A 30 4.72 -5.32 0.15
N ILE A 31 5.24 -4.18 -0.31
CA ILE A 31 6.64 -4.07 -0.71
C ILE A 31 7.56 -3.80 0.49
N TRP A 32 7.03 -3.49 1.68
CA TRP A 32 7.82 -3.26 2.88
C TRP A 32 7.83 -4.47 3.81
N SER A 33 8.99 -4.77 4.40
CA SER A 33 9.12 -5.86 5.34
C SER A 33 10.14 -5.57 6.44
N LYS A 34 9.90 -6.08 7.64
CA LYS A 34 10.86 -6.05 8.76
C LYS A 34 10.68 -7.32 9.58
N SER A 35 11.78 -7.90 10.06
CA SER A 35 11.70 -9.11 10.86
C SER A 35 10.86 -8.88 12.12
N GLY A 36 9.85 -9.72 12.32
CA GLY A 36 8.91 -9.62 13.44
C GLY A 36 7.80 -8.57 13.30
N ALA A 37 7.75 -7.80 12.21
CA ALA A 37 6.66 -6.84 11.98
C ALA A 37 5.46 -7.53 11.30
N SER A 38 4.27 -7.25 11.80
CA SER A 38 3.02 -7.61 11.13
C SER A 38 2.69 -6.64 9.99
N GLU A 39 1.72 -7.00 9.15
CA GLU A 39 1.17 -6.09 8.13
C GLU A 39 0.68 -4.78 8.75
N LEU A 40 -0.02 -4.86 9.89
CA LEU A 40 -0.49 -3.68 10.61
C LEU A 40 0.66 -2.78 11.06
N ASP A 41 1.78 -3.36 11.51
CA ASP A 41 2.96 -2.59 11.90
C ASP A 41 3.60 -1.89 10.71
N VAL A 42 3.60 -2.52 9.53
CA VAL A 42 4.06 -1.90 8.28
C VAL A 42 3.17 -0.71 7.92
N LYS A 43 1.84 -0.90 7.86
CA LYS A 43 0.90 0.17 7.51
C LYS A 43 0.99 1.36 8.48
N LYS A 44 1.07 1.07 9.79
CA LYS A 44 1.29 2.11 10.82
C LYS A 44 2.61 2.84 10.59
N ALA A 45 3.71 2.12 10.42
CA ALA A 45 5.02 2.73 10.19
C ALA A 45 5.04 3.62 8.94
N MET A 46 4.39 3.21 7.85
CA MET A 46 4.27 4.02 6.63
C MET A 46 3.57 5.36 6.91
N LEU A 47 2.44 5.33 7.62
CA LEU A 47 1.68 6.54 7.99
C LEU A 47 2.46 7.40 8.99
N GLU A 48 3.14 6.77 9.95
CA GLU A 48 3.98 7.44 10.94
C GLU A 48 5.21 8.08 10.30
N CYS A 49 5.77 7.49 9.25
CA CYS A 49 6.84 8.06 8.43
C CYS A 49 6.34 9.14 7.45
N GLY A 50 5.03 9.28 7.31
CA GLY A 50 4.41 10.36 6.55
C GLY A 50 3.98 9.99 5.13
N MET A 51 3.87 8.71 4.77
CA MET A 51 3.15 8.32 3.56
C MET A 51 1.69 8.80 3.61
N ASN A 52 1.08 9.02 2.44
CA ASN A 52 -0.30 9.53 2.37
C ASN A 52 -1.32 8.49 2.84
N ASN A 53 -1.11 7.24 2.45
CA ASN A 53 -1.91 6.06 2.74
C ASN A 53 -0.99 4.82 2.56
N PRO A 54 -1.36 3.63 3.07
CA PRO A 54 -0.53 2.44 2.95
C PRO A 54 -0.70 1.67 1.63
N PHE A 55 -1.61 2.06 0.74
CA PHE A 55 -1.93 1.32 -0.49
C PHE A 55 -1.25 1.88 -1.75
N GLY A 56 -0.68 3.09 -1.68
CA GLY A 56 -0.02 3.76 -2.80
C GLY A 56 -0.91 4.76 -3.52
N GLU A 57 -0.76 4.88 -4.85
CA GLU A 57 -1.52 5.81 -5.69
C GLU A 57 -2.90 5.26 -6.03
N THR A 58 -3.80 5.18 -5.05
CA THR A 58 -5.17 4.64 -5.24
C THR A 58 -6.19 5.69 -5.67
N ASP A 59 -6.11 6.90 -5.12
CA ASP A 59 -6.97 8.03 -5.49
C ASP A 59 -6.13 9.33 -5.49
N PRO A 60 -5.76 9.86 -6.67
CA PRO A 60 -4.97 11.08 -6.79
C PRO A 60 -5.66 12.33 -6.21
N LYS A 61 -7.00 12.34 -6.09
CA LYS A 61 -7.75 13.45 -5.50
C LYS A 61 -7.66 13.43 -3.99
N LEU A 62 -7.77 12.26 -3.38
CA LEU A 62 -7.66 12.10 -1.92
C LEU A 62 -6.20 12.14 -1.45
N TYR A 63 -5.30 11.50 -2.21
CA TYR A 63 -3.91 11.26 -1.86
C TYR A 63 -2.96 11.72 -2.98
N PRO A 64 -2.86 13.04 -3.23
CA PRO A 64 -2.02 13.55 -4.31
C PRO A 64 -0.56 13.15 -4.12
N TYR A 65 0.04 12.64 -5.19
CA TYR A 65 1.44 12.23 -5.19
C TYR A 65 2.36 13.44 -4.98
N ASN A 66 3.32 13.28 -4.07
CA ASN A 66 4.38 14.24 -3.83
C ASN A 66 5.69 13.47 -3.65
N ARG A 67 6.56 13.52 -4.66
CA ARG A 67 7.82 12.76 -4.69
C ARG A 67 8.70 13.04 -3.48
N ASN A 68 8.85 14.32 -3.12
CA ASN A 68 9.67 14.72 -1.98
C ASN A 68 9.18 14.06 -0.68
N ARG A 69 7.88 14.19 -0.39
CA ARG A 69 7.26 13.56 0.78
C ARG A 69 7.36 12.04 0.75
N TYR A 70 7.13 11.44 -0.41
CA TYR A 70 7.22 9.99 -0.59
C TYR A 70 8.65 9.50 -0.30
N TYR A 71 9.68 10.15 -0.82
CA TYR A 71 11.08 9.76 -0.56
C TYR A 71 11.49 10.00 0.89
N LEU A 72 11.08 11.11 1.52
CA LEU A 72 11.30 11.31 2.97
C LEU A 72 10.69 10.18 3.80
N ALA A 73 9.48 9.73 3.45
CA ALA A 73 8.83 8.62 4.14
C ALA A 73 9.56 7.29 3.90
N ARG A 74 10.07 7.03 2.70
CA ARG A 74 10.87 5.82 2.39
C ARG A 74 12.20 5.81 3.14
N PHE A 75 12.91 6.95 3.21
CA PHE A 75 14.10 7.07 4.05
C PHE A 75 13.77 6.84 5.54
N CYS A 76 12.64 7.34 6.02
CA CYS A 76 12.19 7.07 7.39
C CYS A 76 11.95 5.56 7.62
N MET A 77 11.25 4.88 6.72
CA MET A 77 11.04 3.43 6.79
C MET A 77 12.37 2.65 6.83
N GLU A 78 13.31 2.98 5.95
CA GLU A 78 14.65 2.36 5.95
C GLU A 78 15.41 2.64 7.26
N SER A 79 15.28 3.84 7.83
CA SER A 79 15.92 4.20 9.10
C SER A 79 15.37 3.42 10.29
N GLU A 80 14.12 2.98 10.20
CA GLU A 80 13.46 2.10 11.18
C GLU A 80 13.73 0.61 10.92
N GLY A 81 14.58 0.28 9.95
CA GLY A 81 14.98 -1.09 9.63
C GLY A 81 13.94 -1.86 8.81
N TYR A 82 12.99 -1.18 8.17
CA TYR A 82 12.18 -1.78 7.13
C TYR A 82 12.97 -1.87 5.82
N ILE A 83 12.76 -2.96 5.09
CA ILE A 83 13.41 -3.27 3.83
C ILE A 83 12.34 -3.22 2.73
N GLU A 84 12.60 -2.40 1.72
CA GLU A 84 11.78 -2.32 0.52
C GLU A 84 12.14 -3.43 -0.46
N ARG A 85 11.11 -4.08 -1.02
CA ARG A 85 11.25 -5.02 -2.12
C ARG A 85 11.21 -4.25 -3.43
N GLY A 86 12.34 -4.22 -4.13
CA GLY A 86 12.47 -3.55 -5.42
C GLY A 86 13.54 -2.48 -5.39
N MET A 87 13.29 -1.36 -6.07
CA MET A 87 14.23 -0.24 -6.12
C MET A 87 14.18 0.52 -4.80
N ASN A 88 15.31 0.61 -4.09
CA ASN A 88 15.38 1.36 -2.82
C ASN A 88 15.42 2.88 -3.05
N VAL A 89 15.24 3.67 -1.98
CA VAL A 89 15.12 5.14 -2.11
C VAL A 89 16.41 5.78 -2.59
N ARG A 90 17.58 5.19 -2.28
CA ARG A 90 18.88 5.69 -2.77
C ARG A 90 19.04 5.49 -4.28
N GLU A 91 18.58 4.37 -4.81
CA GLU A 91 18.53 4.14 -6.26
C GLU A 91 17.57 5.10 -6.94
N ALA A 92 16.39 5.32 -6.35
CA ALA A 92 15.43 6.31 -6.83
C ALA A 92 16.03 7.73 -6.85
N CYS A 93 16.83 8.09 -5.84
CA CYS A 93 17.56 9.36 -5.79
C CYS A 93 18.63 9.51 -6.90
N ARG A 94 19.17 8.41 -7.44
CA ARG A 94 20.07 8.49 -8.60
C ARG A 94 19.33 8.84 -9.88
N LEU A 95 18.04 8.47 -9.98
CA LEU A 95 17.17 8.79 -11.11
C LEU A 95 16.60 10.21 -11.02
N TYR A 96 16.35 10.69 -9.80
CA TYR A 96 15.75 12.00 -9.53
C TYR A 96 16.54 12.80 -8.49
N PRO A 97 17.81 13.13 -8.78
CA PRO A 97 18.72 13.77 -7.82
C PRO A 97 18.29 15.18 -7.42
N GLU A 98 17.43 15.83 -8.19
CA GLU A 98 16.86 17.15 -7.90
C GLU A 98 15.81 17.14 -6.77
N THR A 99 15.33 15.95 -6.38
CA THR A 99 14.32 15.82 -5.33
C THR A 99 14.90 16.34 -4.00
N PRO A 100 14.24 17.25 -3.26
CA PRO A 100 14.79 17.80 -2.02
C PRO A 100 15.14 16.72 -0.97
N ALA A 101 14.38 15.64 -0.90
CA ALA A 101 14.66 14.47 -0.05
C ALA A 101 15.99 13.76 -0.35
N CYS A 102 16.53 13.94 -1.56
CA CYS A 102 17.78 13.34 -2.00
C CYS A 102 19.00 14.23 -1.74
N GLN A 103 18.80 15.45 -1.23
CA GLN A 103 19.91 16.35 -0.92
C GLN A 103 20.62 15.91 0.37
N PRO A 104 21.93 16.16 0.50
CA PRO A 104 22.70 15.77 1.70
C PRO A 104 22.19 16.38 3.01
N ASP A 105 21.54 17.53 2.95
CA ASP A 105 20.96 18.27 4.08
C ASP A 105 19.48 17.93 4.33
N ALA A 106 18.92 16.96 3.60
CA ALA A 106 17.55 16.52 3.78
C ALA A 106 17.31 16.01 5.21
N VAL A 107 16.37 16.65 5.91
CA VAL A 107 15.96 16.23 7.25
C VAL A 107 14.95 15.09 7.13
N ILE A 108 15.42 13.86 7.36
CA ILE A 108 14.55 12.68 7.36
C ILE A 108 13.67 12.71 8.63
N PRO A 109 12.34 12.65 8.49
CA PRO A 109 11.45 12.64 9.64
C PRO A 109 11.60 11.33 10.42
N LYS A 110 11.49 11.40 11.75
CA LYS A 110 11.28 10.21 12.58
C LYS A 110 9.80 9.78 12.57
N PRO A 111 9.46 8.51 12.80
CA PRO A 111 8.09 8.07 12.96
C PRO A 111 7.36 8.88 14.03
N SER A 112 6.07 9.14 13.79
CA SER A 112 5.22 9.87 14.73
C SER A 112 3.80 9.32 14.68
N VAL A 113 3.32 8.79 15.82
CA VAL A 113 1.92 8.40 16.03
C VAL A 113 0.99 9.57 15.73
N GLU A 114 1.35 10.78 16.17
CA GLU A 114 0.58 11.99 15.88
C GLU A 114 0.45 12.23 14.37
N ARG A 115 1.54 12.06 13.61
CA ARG A 115 1.51 12.17 12.15
C ARG A 115 0.58 11.14 11.52
N ARG A 116 0.60 9.89 11.99
CA ARG A 116 -0.32 8.84 11.54
C ARG A 116 -1.78 9.22 11.80
N LEU A 117 -2.12 9.55 13.04
CA LEU A 117 -3.50 9.86 13.44
C LEU A 117 -4.07 11.12 12.79
N ASN A 118 -3.19 12.06 12.39
CA ASN A 118 -3.53 13.28 11.68
C ASN A 118 -3.33 13.20 10.15
N SER A 119 -2.96 12.03 9.62
CA SER A 119 -2.85 11.83 8.17
C SER A 119 -4.22 12.01 7.49
N LYS A 120 -4.22 12.46 6.22
CA LYS A 120 -5.46 12.53 5.42
C LYS A 120 -6.19 11.18 5.38
N TYR A 121 -5.42 10.08 5.30
CA TYR A 121 -5.95 8.73 5.34
C TYR A 121 -6.74 8.48 6.63
N CYS A 122 -6.14 8.75 7.81
CA CYS A 122 -6.85 8.55 9.07
C CYS A 122 -7.95 9.57 9.35
N GLN A 123 -7.86 10.78 8.80
CA GLN A 123 -8.96 11.75 8.86
C GLN A 123 -10.17 11.26 8.04
N HIS A 124 -9.94 10.72 6.84
CA HIS A 124 -10.99 10.11 6.03
C HIS A 124 -11.51 8.81 6.66
N ALA A 125 -10.64 8.02 7.28
CA ALA A 125 -11.03 6.84 8.04
C ALA A 125 -12.00 7.19 9.18
N LYS A 126 -11.85 8.34 9.84
CA LYS A 126 -12.76 8.77 10.92
C LYS A 126 -14.22 8.88 10.46
N SER A 127 -14.48 9.34 9.22
CA SER A 127 -15.84 9.33 8.69
C SER A 127 -16.31 7.91 8.42
N MET A 128 -15.48 7.06 7.80
CA MET A 128 -15.85 5.67 7.52
C MET A 128 -16.03 4.79 8.77
N ILE A 129 -15.39 5.13 9.88
CA ILE A 129 -15.54 4.45 11.19
C ILE A 129 -16.80 4.95 11.94
N ASP A 130 -17.48 5.99 11.46
CA ASP A 130 -18.75 6.43 12.03
C ASP A 130 -19.82 5.33 11.87
N PRO A 131 -20.60 5.00 12.91
CA PRO A 131 -21.62 3.95 12.83
C PRO A 131 -22.66 4.17 11.72
N ALA A 132 -22.97 5.43 11.36
CA ALA A 132 -23.93 5.73 10.29
C ALA A 132 -23.32 5.45 8.92
N GLU A 133 -22.07 5.86 8.68
CA GLU A 133 -21.34 5.59 7.43
C GLU A 133 -21.05 4.10 7.25
N PHE A 134 -20.68 3.40 8.33
CA PHE A 134 -20.52 1.95 8.30
C PHE A 134 -21.84 1.24 7.95
N LYS A 135 -22.96 1.70 8.53
CA LYS A 135 -24.29 1.19 8.17
C LYS A 135 -24.63 1.48 6.70
N GLN A 136 -24.25 2.65 6.19
CA GLN A 136 -24.46 3.02 4.80
C GLN A 136 -23.68 2.07 3.87
N CYS A 137 -22.41 1.78 4.15
CA CYS A 137 -21.61 0.79 3.41
C CYS A 137 -22.32 -0.57 3.34
N LEU A 138 -22.86 -1.06 4.46
CA LEU A 138 -23.57 -2.34 4.50
C LEU A 138 -24.85 -2.34 3.65
N VAL A 139 -25.57 -1.22 3.61
CA VAL A 139 -26.78 -1.07 2.79
C VAL A 139 -26.43 -1.05 1.30
N GLU A 140 -25.39 -0.31 0.92
CA GLU A 140 -24.91 -0.24 -0.46
C GLU A 140 -24.36 -1.58 -0.93
N ALA A 141 -23.52 -2.23 -0.12
CA ALA A 141 -22.94 -3.54 -0.42
C ALA A 141 -23.98 -4.68 -0.51
N ALA A 142 -25.21 -4.48 -0.02
CA ALA A 142 -26.29 -5.43 -0.21
C ALA A 142 -26.86 -5.42 -1.64
N ASN A 143 -26.52 -4.42 -2.46
CA ASN A 143 -26.88 -4.35 -3.87
C ASN A 143 -25.95 -5.27 -4.70
N PRO A 144 -26.48 -6.27 -5.44
CA PRO A 144 -25.67 -7.19 -6.24
C PRO A 144 -24.87 -6.54 -7.38
N ARG A 145 -25.16 -5.27 -7.70
CA ARG A 145 -24.43 -4.49 -8.72
C ARG A 145 -23.24 -3.72 -8.15
N ASP A 146 -23.13 -3.64 -6.84
CA ASP A 146 -21.98 -3.00 -6.21
C ASP A 146 -20.79 -3.98 -6.13
N SER A 147 -19.59 -3.41 -6.25
CA SER A 147 -18.35 -4.18 -6.26
C SER A 147 -17.87 -4.58 -4.86
N ALA A 148 -18.37 -3.90 -3.82
CA ALA A 148 -18.06 -4.18 -2.43
C ALA A 148 -19.11 -5.10 -1.83
N THR A 149 -18.67 -6.11 -1.08
CA THR A 149 -19.53 -7.00 -0.29
C THR A 149 -19.68 -6.51 1.15
N PRO A 150 -20.72 -6.93 1.88
CA PRO A 150 -20.85 -6.62 3.31
C PRO A 150 -19.62 -7.07 4.12
N GLU A 151 -19.01 -8.19 3.73
CA GLU A 151 -17.76 -8.70 4.30
C GLU A 151 -16.60 -7.73 4.08
N ASP A 152 -16.50 -7.11 2.91
CA ASP A 152 -15.50 -6.07 2.61
C ASP A 152 -15.69 -4.85 3.52
N CYS A 153 -16.93 -4.38 3.72
CA CYS A 153 -17.23 -3.28 4.65
C CYS A 153 -16.74 -3.62 6.07
N VAL A 154 -17.02 -4.83 6.56
CA VAL A 154 -16.60 -5.28 7.90
C VAL A 154 -15.08 -5.37 8.00
N TYR A 155 -14.41 -5.90 6.97
CA TYR A 155 -12.96 -6.00 6.91
C TYR A 155 -12.31 -4.62 6.95
N TRP A 156 -12.72 -3.72 6.04
CA TRP A 156 -12.20 -2.35 5.99
C TRP A 156 -12.45 -1.58 7.27
N PHE A 157 -13.63 -1.71 7.88
CA PHE A 157 -13.91 -1.07 9.17
C PHE A 157 -12.97 -1.53 10.28
N LYS A 158 -12.63 -2.83 10.33
CA LYS A 158 -11.68 -3.38 11.32
C LYS A 158 -10.26 -2.90 11.05
N GLU A 159 -9.80 -2.97 9.80
CA GLU A 159 -8.48 -2.49 9.38
C GLU A 159 -8.31 -1.00 9.70
N LEU A 160 -9.23 -0.15 9.25
CA LEU A 160 -9.18 1.30 9.51
C LEU A 160 -9.16 1.61 11.01
N ARG A 161 -9.90 0.86 11.83
CA ARG A 161 -9.83 1.00 13.29
C ARG A 161 -8.47 0.60 13.85
N ALA A 162 -7.87 -0.49 13.34
CA ALA A 162 -6.57 -0.94 13.81
C ALA A 162 -5.45 0.05 13.43
N GLU A 163 -5.52 0.61 12.21
CA GLU A 163 -4.53 1.53 11.65
C GLU A 163 -4.65 2.96 12.19
N CYS A 164 -5.86 3.46 12.45
CA CYS A 164 -6.12 4.88 12.73
C CYS A 164 -6.62 5.19 14.14
N ARG A 165 -6.56 4.22 15.06
CA ARG A 165 -6.71 4.47 16.50
C ARG A 165 -5.35 4.57 17.19
N PRO A 166 -5.28 5.26 18.35
CA PRO A 166 -4.06 5.35 19.16
C PRO A 166 -3.42 3.98 19.37
#